data_AF-A0A936V391-F1
#
_entry.id   AF-A0A936V391-F1
#
_cell.length_a   1.000
_cell.length_b   1.000
_cell.length_c   1.000
_cell.angle_alpha   90.00
_cell.angle_beta   90.00
_cell.angle_gamma   90.00
#
_symmetry.space_group_name_H-M   'P 1'
#
loop_
_entity.id
_entity.type
_entity.pdbx_description
1 polymer ?
#
loop_
_entity_poly.entity_id
_entity_poly.type
_entity_poly.pdbx_seq_one_letter_code
_entity_poly.pdbx_strand_id
1 'polypeptide(L)'
;MEKSKKANSKRVIVTGVLWVITYTLSLLAIKKLSPGATTGVLISFLPVITFAVFIYSMIKEAAAMDEVQVRIHLEATVIAFSLGLLMLMTLGLLDLVVSLNKEDWGYRHLVTWFTMFYFTGLYISKRKYNAQ
;
A
#
# COMPACT_ATOMS: atom_id res chain seq x y z
N MET A 1 10.86 -27.83 2.71
CA MET A 1 10.56 -26.67 1.82
C MET A 1 9.28 -25.93 2.20
N GLU A 2 8.21 -26.62 2.61
CA GLU A 2 6.90 -25.99 2.91
C GLU A 2 6.90 -25.03 4.12
N LYS A 3 7.59 -25.38 5.22
CA LYS A 3 7.78 -24.49 6.39
C LYS A 3 8.50 -23.18 6.04
N SER A 4 9.46 -23.24 5.10
CA SER A 4 10.20 -22.07 4.63
C SER A 4 9.26 -21.11 3.90
N LYS A 5 8.49 -21.60 2.91
CA LYS A 5 7.48 -20.80 2.18
C LYS A 5 6.45 -20.12 3.10
N LYS A 6 5.97 -20.82 4.14
CA LYS A 6 4.97 -20.29 5.08
C LYS A 6 5.51 -19.18 6.00
N ALA A 7 6.78 -19.28 6.43
CA ALA A 7 7.43 -18.25 7.24
C ALA A 7 7.70 -16.97 6.43
N ASN A 8 8.06 -17.18 5.18
CA ASN A 8 8.35 -16.18 4.18
C ASN A 8 7.09 -15.34 3.81
N SER A 9 5.95 -15.99 3.57
CA SER A 9 4.66 -15.30 3.37
C SER A 9 4.21 -14.46 4.59
N LYS A 10 4.43 -14.96 5.82
CA LYS A 10 4.15 -14.19 7.05
C LYS A 10 4.97 -12.91 7.13
N ARG A 11 6.23 -12.94 6.68
CA ARG A 11 7.13 -11.78 6.70
C ARG A 11 6.58 -10.62 5.87
N VAL A 12 6.04 -10.89 4.67
CA VAL A 12 5.40 -9.87 3.81
C VAL A 12 4.25 -9.19 4.52
N ILE A 13 3.37 -9.98 5.13
CA ILE A 13 2.20 -9.46 5.84
C ILE A 13 2.66 -8.59 7.01
N VAL A 14 3.63 -9.07 7.79
CA VAL A 14 4.19 -8.32 8.92
C VAL A 14 4.83 -7.01 8.47
N THR A 15 5.68 -7.02 7.44
CA THR A 15 6.34 -5.79 6.97
C THR A 15 5.37 -4.82 6.30
N GLY A 16 4.33 -5.32 5.62
CA GLY A 16 3.25 -4.49 5.06
C GLY A 16 2.40 -3.84 6.14
N VAL A 17 1.99 -4.60 7.17
CA VAL A 17 1.26 -4.07 8.33
C VAL A 17 2.12 -3.06 9.09
N LEU A 18 3.41 -3.36 9.29
CA LEU A 18 4.34 -2.44 9.93
C LEU A 18 4.47 -1.13 9.16
N TRP A 19 4.54 -1.18 7.84
CA TRP A 19 4.56 0.01 6.99
C TRP A 19 3.28 0.84 7.16
N VAL A 20 2.09 0.21 7.09
CA VAL A 20 0.81 0.91 7.28
C VAL A 20 0.76 1.58 8.67
N ILE A 21 1.12 0.85 9.73
CA ILE A 21 1.17 1.40 11.08
C ILE A 21 2.15 2.57 11.16
N THR A 22 3.35 2.44 10.61
CA THR A 22 4.37 3.49 10.61
C THR A 22 3.88 4.73 9.87
N TYR A 23 3.23 4.55 8.71
CA TYR A 23 2.64 5.64 7.95
C TYR A 23 1.57 6.38 8.75
N THR A 24 0.61 5.64 9.33
CA THR A 24 -0.47 6.22 10.13
C THR A 24 0.06 6.93 11.37
N LEU A 25 1.01 6.35 12.08
CA LEU A 25 1.62 6.97 13.26
C LEU A 25 2.42 8.22 12.90
N SER A 26 3.22 8.19 11.83
CA SER A 26 3.94 9.38 11.33
C SER A 26 2.98 10.50 10.96
N LEU A 27 1.88 10.18 10.26
CA LEU A 27 0.84 11.15 9.90
C LEU A 27 0.19 11.78 11.13
N LEU A 28 -0.18 10.96 12.12
CA LEU A 28 -0.81 11.44 13.36
C LEU A 28 0.16 12.25 14.20
N ALA A 29 1.43 11.84 14.31
CA ALA A 29 2.46 12.56 15.04
C ALA A 29 2.69 13.95 14.44
N ILE A 30 2.84 14.04 13.11
CA ILE A 30 3.02 15.33 12.43
C ILE A 30 1.77 16.21 12.58
N LYS A 31 0.56 15.65 12.42
CA LYS A 31 -0.69 16.44 12.48
C LYS A 31 -1.04 16.92 13.89
N LYS A 32 -0.80 16.11 14.93
CA LYS A 32 -1.25 16.39 16.31
C LYS A 32 -0.20 17.03 17.19
N LEU A 33 1.09 16.68 17.00
CA LEU A 33 2.17 17.16 17.87
C LEU A 33 2.85 18.42 17.30
N SER A 34 2.57 18.77 16.04
CA SER A 34 3.18 19.91 15.32
C SER A 34 4.67 20.06 15.62
N PRO A 35 5.47 18.99 15.41
CA PRO A 35 6.87 18.98 15.80
C PRO A 35 7.67 20.04 15.03
N GLY A 36 8.79 20.48 15.59
CA GLY A 36 9.72 21.37 14.89
C GLY A 36 10.19 20.80 13.55
N ALA A 37 10.60 21.68 12.63
CA ALA A 37 10.89 21.34 11.23
C ALA A 37 11.81 20.11 11.08
N THR A 38 12.93 20.07 11.81
CA THR A 38 13.89 18.96 11.76
C THR A 38 13.25 17.63 12.17
N THR A 39 12.49 17.62 13.27
CA THR A 39 11.81 16.42 13.77
C THR A 39 10.69 15.98 12.82
N GLY A 40 9.93 16.92 12.25
CA GLY A 40 8.90 16.63 11.25
C GLY A 40 9.48 15.96 10.01
N VAL A 41 10.63 16.44 9.52
CA VAL A 41 11.35 15.83 8.40
C VAL A 41 11.76 14.40 8.76
N LEU A 42 12.39 14.16 9.92
CA LEU A 42 12.79 12.82 10.34
C LEU A 42 11.60 11.84 10.41
N ILE A 43 10.47 12.26 10.97
CA ILE A 43 9.25 11.44 11.07
C ILE A 43 8.70 11.11 9.67
N SER A 44 8.83 12.02 8.70
CA SER A 44 8.33 11.83 7.33
C SER A 44 9.11 10.76 6.54
N PHE A 45 10.36 10.48 6.91
CA PHE A 45 11.18 9.43 6.28
C PHE A 45 10.96 8.03 6.87
N LEU A 46 10.38 7.92 8.06
CA LEU A 46 10.15 6.64 8.73
C LEU A 46 9.29 5.65 7.89
N PRO A 47 8.19 6.10 7.26
CA PRO A 47 7.40 5.25 6.36
C PRO A 47 8.17 4.83 5.11
N VAL A 48 9.13 5.63 4.63
CA VAL A 48 9.96 5.29 3.45
C VAL A 48 10.85 4.09 3.76
N ILE A 49 11.48 4.08 4.94
CA ILE A 49 12.35 2.97 5.36
C ILE A 49 11.56 1.68 5.50
N THR A 50 10.41 1.73 6.19
CA THR A 50 9.55 0.56 6.38
C THR A 50 8.93 0.07 5.07
N PHE A 51 8.61 0.99 4.14
CA PHE A 51 8.18 0.64 2.79
C PHE A 51 9.28 -0.07 1.99
N ALA A 52 10.53 0.42 2.04
CA ALA A 52 11.66 -0.23 1.37
C ALA A 52 11.88 -1.67 1.89
N VAL A 53 11.75 -1.88 3.20
CA VAL A 53 11.82 -3.22 3.81
C VAL A 53 10.66 -4.11 3.36
N PHE A 54 9.45 -3.55 3.24
CA PHE A 54 8.29 -4.24 2.70
C PHE A 54 8.51 -4.65 1.24
N ILE A 55 8.95 -3.73 0.37
CA ILE A 55 9.24 -4.00 -1.04
C ILE A 55 10.32 -5.08 -1.18
N TYR A 56 11.42 -4.98 -0.43
CA TYR A 56 12.46 -6.00 -0.44
C TYR A 56 11.92 -7.38 -0.04
N SER A 57 11.05 -7.44 0.98
CA SER A 57 10.41 -8.67 1.41
C SER A 57 9.48 -9.20 0.30
N MET A 58 8.66 -8.35 -0.32
CA MET A 58 7.79 -8.71 -1.45
C MET A 58 8.58 -9.30 -2.63
N ILE A 59 9.69 -8.68 -3.03
CA ILE A 59 10.51 -9.14 -4.16
C ILE A 59 11.09 -10.54 -3.87
N LYS A 60 11.65 -10.73 -2.68
CA LYS A 60 12.21 -12.03 -2.27
C LYS A 60 11.16 -13.13 -2.29
N GLU A 61 9.93 -12.78 -1.95
CA GLU A 61 8.81 -13.71 -1.84
C GLU A 61 8.22 -14.06 -3.19
N ALA A 62 8.06 -13.05 -4.06
CA ALA A 62 7.66 -13.23 -5.44
C ALA A 62 8.61 -14.20 -6.18
N ALA A 63 9.91 -14.14 -5.91
CA ALA A 63 10.89 -15.09 -6.48
C ALA A 63 10.71 -16.55 -6.03
N ALA A 64 9.97 -16.79 -4.93
CA ALA A 64 9.70 -18.13 -4.40
C ALA A 64 8.25 -18.60 -4.64
N MET A 65 7.42 -17.75 -5.25
CA MET A 65 6.02 -18.04 -5.58
C MET A 65 5.94 -19.00 -6.78
N ASP A 66 4.89 -19.80 -6.81
CA ASP A 66 4.50 -20.52 -8.02
C ASP A 66 3.79 -19.58 -9.01
N GLU A 67 3.57 -20.05 -10.25
CA GLU A 67 2.98 -19.26 -11.32
C GLU A 67 1.58 -18.72 -10.97
N VAL A 68 0.80 -19.47 -10.19
CA VAL A 68 -0.57 -19.09 -9.79
C VAL A 68 -0.51 -17.94 -8.79
N GLN A 69 0.34 -18.04 -7.76
CA GLN A 69 0.52 -16.97 -6.77
C GLN A 69 1.06 -15.69 -7.42
N VAL A 70 2.05 -15.80 -8.32
CA VAL A 70 2.56 -14.64 -9.09
C VAL A 70 1.42 -13.99 -9.87
N ARG A 71 0.60 -14.79 -10.57
CA ARG A 71 -0.54 -14.29 -11.33
C ARG A 71 -1.57 -13.58 -10.46
N ILE A 72 -1.90 -14.14 -9.29
CA ILE A 72 -2.80 -13.50 -8.31
C ILE A 72 -2.29 -12.12 -7.90
N HIS A 73 -1.01 -12.00 -7.54
CA HIS A 73 -0.42 -10.72 -7.12
C HIS A 73 -0.30 -9.73 -8.27
N LEU A 74 -0.03 -10.20 -9.49
CA LEU A 74 0.01 -9.37 -10.69
C LEU A 74 -1.39 -8.81 -11.01
N GLU A 75 -2.41 -9.66 -11.05
CA GLU A 75 -3.80 -9.22 -11.24
C GLU A 75 -4.23 -8.21 -10.16
N ALA A 76 -3.91 -8.48 -8.89
CA ALA A 76 -4.19 -7.55 -7.80
C ALA A 76 -3.51 -6.19 -8.00
N THR A 77 -2.27 -6.19 -8.48
CA THR A 77 -1.50 -4.97 -8.76
C THR A 77 -2.10 -4.20 -9.93
N VAL A 78 -2.50 -4.89 -11.00
CA VAL A 78 -3.18 -4.28 -12.15
C VAL A 78 -4.50 -3.63 -11.70
N ILE A 79 -5.32 -4.34 -10.92
CA ILE A 79 -6.57 -3.79 -10.36
C ILE A 79 -6.27 -2.53 -9.53
N ALA A 80 -5.29 -2.59 -8.64
CA ALA A 80 -4.92 -1.46 -7.78
C ALA A 80 -4.45 -0.24 -8.58
N PHE A 81 -3.59 -0.48 -9.57
CA PHE A 81 -3.08 0.54 -10.45
C PHE A 81 -4.19 1.18 -11.29
N SER A 82 -5.05 0.37 -11.91
CA SER A 82 -6.16 0.88 -12.74
C SER A 82 -7.16 1.70 -11.92
N LEU A 83 -7.55 1.23 -10.74
CA LEU A 83 -8.45 1.98 -9.84
C LEU A 83 -7.78 3.25 -9.28
N GLY A 84 -6.49 3.16 -8.94
CA GLY A 84 -5.71 4.32 -8.50
C GLY A 84 -5.60 5.39 -9.57
N LEU A 85 -5.29 4.99 -10.81
CA LEU A 85 -5.20 5.90 -11.95
C LEU A 85 -6.56 6.53 -12.26
N LEU A 86 -7.63 5.73 -12.28
CA LEU A 86 -9.00 6.22 -12.47
C LEU A 86 -9.35 7.28 -11.42
N MET A 87 -9.08 7.00 -10.14
CA MET A 87 -9.32 7.94 -9.05
C MET A 87 -8.53 9.24 -9.22
N LEU A 88 -7.23 9.17 -9.58
CA LEU A 88 -6.41 10.36 -9.80
C LEU A 88 -6.91 11.20 -10.96
N MET A 89 -7.31 10.58 -12.08
CA MET A 89 -7.91 11.27 -13.21
C MET A 89 -9.21 11.97 -12.82
N THR A 90 -10.09 11.26 -12.10
CA THR A 90 -11.37 11.82 -11.64
C THR A 90 -11.17 12.99 -10.68
N LEU A 91 -10.29 12.85 -9.68
CA LEU A 91 -10.00 13.92 -8.73
C LEU A 91 -9.35 15.13 -9.41
N GLY A 92 -8.41 14.90 -10.34
CA GLY A 92 -7.77 15.96 -11.10
C GLY A 92 -8.75 16.77 -11.96
N LEU A 93 -9.72 16.10 -12.60
CA LEU A 93 -10.77 16.79 -13.36
C LEU A 93 -11.81 17.47 -12.45
N LEU A 94 -12.19 16.83 -11.34
CA LEU A 94 -13.14 17.42 -10.39
C LEU A 94 -12.60 18.69 -9.73
N ASP A 95 -11.31 18.76 -9.44
CA ASP A 95 -10.68 19.95 -8.85
C ASP A 95 -10.81 21.20 -9.74
N LEU A 96 -11.06 21.02 -11.05
CA LEU A 96 -11.31 22.12 -12.00
C LEU A 96 -12.75 22.64 -11.95
N VAL A 97 -13.70 21.82 -11.47
CA VAL A 97 -15.14 22.11 -11.54
C VAL A 97 -15.74 22.38 -10.17
N VAL A 98 -15.20 21.76 -9.12
CA VAL A 98 -15.64 21.90 -7.73
C VAL A 98 -14.45 22.08 -6.80
N SER A 99 -14.59 22.90 -5.76
CA SER A 99 -13.56 23.04 -4.73
C SER A 99 -13.50 21.78 -3.88
N LEU A 100 -12.45 20.97 -4.08
CA LEU A 100 -12.22 19.78 -3.26
C LEU A 100 -11.64 20.16 -1.90
N ASN A 101 -12.18 19.58 -0.83
CA ASN A 101 -11.61 19.73 0.50
C ASN A 101 -10.24 19.05 0.54
N LYS A 102 -9.18 19.85 0.68
CA LYS A 102 -7.79 19.37 0.76
C LYS A 102 -7.54 18.49 1.98
N GLU A 103 -8.35 18.62 3.04
CA GLU A 103 -8.26 17.73 4.19
C GLU A 103 -8.75 16.31 3.90
N ASP A 104 -9.68 16.13 2.98
CA ASP A 104 -10.28 14.82 2.65
C ASP A 104 -9.62 14.18 1.42
N TRP A 105 -9.17 14.99 0.46
CA TRP A 105 -8.62 14.54 -0.83
C TRP A 105 -7.13 14.84 -1.03
N GLY A 106 -6.44 15.28 0.02
CA GLY A 106 -4.99 15.52 -0.03
C GLY A 106 -4.18 14.25 -0.31
N TYR A 107 -2.94 14.41 -0.76
CA TYR A 107 -2.03 13.31 -1.13
C TYR A 107 -1.82 12.25 -0.03
N ARG A 108 -2.07 12.62 1.23
CA ARG A 108 -1.93 11.75 2.41
C ARG A 108 -2.97 10.62 2.42
N HIS A 109 -4.13 10.82 1.79
CA HIS A 109 -5.20 9.82 1.75
C HIS A 109 -5.08 8.87 0.56
N LEU A 110 -4.35 9.29 -0.49
CA LEU A 110 -4.13 8.46 -1.67
C LEU A 110 -3.46 7.13 -1.30
N VAL A 111 -2.46 7.15 -0.42
CA VAL A 111 -1.76 5.94 0.03
C VAL A 111 -2.74 4.92 0.62
N THR A 112 -3.72 5.38 1.41
CA THR A 112 -4.77 4.53 1.99
C THR A 112 -5.65 3.93 0.90
N TRP A 113 -6.07 4.71 -0.09
CA TRP A 113 -6.88 4.23 -1.22
C TRP A 113 -6.14 3.20 -2.07
N PHE A 114 -4.90 3.45 -2.46
CA PHE A 114 -4.08 2.50 -3.23
C PHE A 114 -3.90 1.18 -2.46
N THR A 115 -3.68 1.26 -1.15
CA THR A 115 -3.59 0.07 -0.27
C THR A 115 -4.91 -0.72 -0.28
N MET A 116 -6.05 -0.04 -0.13
CA MET A 116 -7.36 -0.69 -0.18
C MET A 116 -7.64 -1.34 -1.54
N PHE A 117 -7.30 -0.67 -2.65
CA PHE A 117 -7.47 -1.23 -3.99
C PHE A 117 -6.61 -2.49 -4.20
N TYR A 118 -5.37 -2.51 -3.69
CA TYR A 118 -4.53 -3.70 -3.74
C TYR A 118 -5.12 -4.88 -2.98
N PHE A 119 -5.56 -4.69 -1.73
CA PHE A 119 -6.16 -5.78 -0.96
C PHE A 119 -7.48 -6.26 -1.56
N THR A 120 -8.27 -5.35 -2.14
CA THR A 120 -9.49 -5.70 -2.88
C THR A 120 -9.17 -6.54 -4.11
N GLY A 121 -8.19 -6.13 -4.91
CA GLY A 121 -7.70 -6.90 -6.05
C GLY A 121 -7.18 -8.28 -5.64
N LEU A 122 -6.42 -8.35 -4.55
CA LEU A 122 -5.89 -9.60 -4.00
C LEU A 122 -7.02 -10.57 -3.59
N TYR A 123 -8.07 -10.05 -2.96
CA TYR A 123 -9.24 -10.83 -2.57
C TYR A 123 -10.00 -11.38 -3.79
N ILE A 124 -10.25 -10.54 -4.80
CA ILE A 124 -10.92 -10.93 -6.04
C ILE A 124 -10.12 -12.02 -6.76
N SER A 125 -8.82 -11.80 -6.97
CA SER A 125 -7.95 -12.76 -7.66
C SER A 125 -7.83 -14.07 -6.89
N LYS A 126 -7.66 -14.06 -5.57
CA LYS A 126 -7.62 -15.31 -4.78
C LYS A 126 -8.88 -16.14 -4.91
N ARG A 127 -10.06 -15.51 -4.92
CA ARG A 127 -11.34 -16.23 -5.11
C ARG A 127 -11.42 -16.91 -6.47
N LYS A 128 -10.91 -16.26 -7.52
CA LYS A 128 -10.91 -16.79 -8.89
C LYS A 128 -10.12 -18.11 -9.00
N TYR A 129 -8.95 -18.20 -8.36
CA TYR A 129 -8.09 -19.38 -8.46
C TYR A 129 -8.34 -20.45 -7.38
N ASN A 130 -8.96 -20.09 -6.25
CA ASN A 130 -9.38 -21.08 -5.23
C ASN A 130 -10.72 -21.77 -5.56
N ALA A 131 -11.46 -21.25 -6.54
CA ALA A 131 -12.70 -21.84 -7.03
C ALA A 131 -12.49 -22.83 -8.20
N GLN A 132 -11.23 -23.06 -8.60
CA GLN A 132 -10.78 -24.06 -9.58
C GLN A 132 -10.14 -25.23 -8.85
#